data_AF-X1IHI3-F1
#
_entry.id   AF-X1IHI3-F1
#
_cell.length_a   1.000
_cell.length_b   1.000
_cell.length_c   1.000
_cell.angle_alpha   90.00
_cell.angle_beta   90.00
_cell.angle_gamma   90.00
#
_symmetry.space_group_name_H-M   'P 1'
#
loop_
_entity.id
_entity.type
_entity.pdbx_description
1 polymer ?
#
loop_
_entity_poly.entity_id
_entity_poly.type
_entity_poly.pdbx_seq_one_letter_code
_entity_poly.pdbx_strand_id
1 'polypeptide(L)'
;ILFMIDAQHKNHLNLMTEELYKAGLRLNQKKPDVVVKRTGHGGITINSTIKLSHLNEGVVKSISSEYVTNADIIIRDDITEDQLIDVFIQNRIYVPAVVIINKKDLLTKEELNKKIKNITQKNWDVISISASEGTGLDELKKVIFSELKLTRTYMKPVGEKP
;
A
#
# COMPACT_ATOMS: atom_id res chain seq x y z
N ILE A 1 5.14 -5.56 -5.11
CA ILE A 1 5.16 -6.94 -4.56
C ILE A 1 4.12 -7.78 -5.30
N LEU A 2 4.40 -9.06 -5.52
CA LEU A 2 3.49 -9.96 -6.22
C LEU A 2 3.13 -11.13 -5.30
N PHE A 3 1.88 -11.19 -4.85
CA PHE A 3 1.40 -12.30 -4.04
C PHE A 3 0.90 -13.41 -4.94
N MET A 4 1.57 -14.56 -4.93
CA MET A 4 1.07 -15.75 -5.61
C MET A 4 0.31 -16.62 -4.62
N ILE A 5 -0.99 -16.82 -4.85
CA ILE A 5 -1.83 -17.72 -4.08
C ILE A 5 -2.35 -18.84 -4.96
N ASP A 6 -2.46 -20.02 -4.40
CA ASP A 6 -3.07 -21.17 -5.08
C ASP A 6 -4.60 -21.03 -5.10
N ALA A 7 -5.24 -21.44 -6.19
CA ALA A 7 -6.67 -21.59 -6.34
C ALA A 7 -7.35 -22.38 -5.20
N GLN A 8 -6.74 -23.47 -4.74
CA GLN A 8 -7.36 -24.39 -3.79
C GLN A 8 -7.16 -23.99 -2.32
N HIS A 9 -6.06 -23.29 -2.01
CA HIS A 9 -5.77 -22.88 -0.63
C HIS A 9 -6.52 -21.59 -0.24
N LYS A 10 -7.06 -21.59 0.97
CA LYS A 10 -7.72 -20.44 1.60
C LYS A 10 -6.76 -19.81 2.63
N ASN A 11 -6.91 -18.50 2.86
CA ASN A 11 -6.32 -17.76 3.98
C ASN A 11 -4.81 -17.47 3.97
N HIS A 12 -4.01 -17.89 2.97
CA HIS A 12 -2.58 -17.54 2.94
C HIS A 12 -2.33 -16.02 2.76
N LEU A 13 -3.23 -15.32 2.06
CA LEU A 13 -3.05 -13.89 1.78
C LEU A 13 -3.00 -13.06 3.07
N ASN A 14 -3.92 -13.28 4.01
CA ASN A 14 -3.98 -12.49 5.24
C ASN A 14 -2.71 -12.66 6.08
N LEU A 15 -2.23 -13.90 6.24
CA LEU A 15 -1.01 -14.20 7.00
C LEU A 15 0.20 -13.49 6.39
N MET A 16 0.39 -13.62 5.07
CA MET A 16 1.50 -12.93 4.39
C MET A 16 1.40 -11.41 4.52
N THR A 17 0.20 -10.83 4.39
CA THR A 17 0.02 -9.38 4.54
C THR A 17 0.32 -8.90 5.96
N GLU A 18 -0.05 -9.67 6.98
CA GLU A 18 0.25 -9.32 8.38
C GLU A 18 1.75 -9.41 8.69
N GLU A 19 2.43 -10.44 8.19
CA GLU A 19 3.88 -10.58 8.36
C GLU A 19 4.64 -9.42 7.71
N LEU A 20 4.27 -9.06 6.48
CA LEU A 20 4.88 -7.92 5.78
C LEU A 20 4.55 -6.59 6.47
N TYR A 21 3.35 -6.44 7.02
CA TYR A 21 3.00 -5.26 7.81
C TYR A 21 3.88 -5.12 9.06
N LYS A 22 4.12 -6.22 9.78
CA LYS A 22 5.03 -6.28 10.92
C LYS A 22 6.49 -6.01 10.53
N ALA A 23 6.89 -6.42 9.33
CA ALA A 23 8.21 -6.12 8.77
C ALA A 23 8.39 -4.65 8.35
N GLY A 24 7.36 -3.81 8.47
CA GLY A 24 7.41 -2.37 8.14
C GLY A 24 7.03 -2.04 6.70
N LEU A 25 6.49 -3.00 5.94
CA LEU A 25 5.94 -2.76 4.62
C LEU A 25 4.48 -2.30 4.73
N ARG A 26 4.12 -1.30 3.93
CA ARG A 26 2.75 -0.79 3.80
C ARG A 26 2.28 -1.04 2.37
N LEU A 27 1.50 -2.10 2.23
CA LEU A 27 1.05 -2.61 0.93
C LEU A 27 -0.16 -1.79 0.46
N ASN A 28 -0.12 -1.29 -0.78
CA ASN A 28 -1.21 -0.53 -1.41
C ASN A 28 -1.68 0.72 -0.62
N GLN A 29 -0.80 1.27 0.22
CA GLN A 29 -1.08 2.50 0.97
C GLN A 29 -0.22 3.63 0.42
N LYS A 30 -0.77 4.85 0.46
CA LYS A 30 -0.01 6.07 0.20
C LYS A 30 0.68 6.51 1.49
N LYS A 31 1.89 7.05 1.37
CA LYS A 31 2.57 7.71 2.49
C LYS A 31 1.71 8.89 2.99
N PRO A 32 1.39 8.96 4.29
CA PRO A 32 0.67 10.08 4.88
C PRO A 32 1.35 11.42 4.64
N ASP A 33 0.59 12.45 4.24
CA ASP A 33 1.09 13.83 4.22
C ASP A 33 0.96 14.49 5.60
N VAL A 34 1.98 14.26 6.42
CA VAL A 34 2.12 14.87 7.75
C VAL A 34 3.50 15.50 7.88
N VAL A 35 3.52 16.78 8.27
CA VAL A 35 4.76 17.52 8.50
C VAL A 35 4.96 17.65 10.00
N VAL A 36 6.06 17.08 10.50
CA VAL A 36 6.48 17.20 11.90
C VAL A 36 7.69 18.12 11.97
N LYS A 37 7.50 19.33 12.52
CA LYS A 37 8.57 20.30 12.72
C LYS A 37 8.90 20.38 14.21
N ARG A 38 10.07 19.85 14.60
CA ARG A 38 10.53 19.92 16.00
C ARG A 38 10.88 21.36 16.37
N THR A 39 10.46 21.79 17.56
CA THR A 39 10.71 23.12 18.11
C THR A 39 11.51 23.01 19.41
N GLY A 40 12.15 24.10 19.85
CA GLY A 40 12.92 24.10 21.11
C GLY A 40 12.06 24.21 22.37
N HIS A 41 10.84 24.71 22.23
CA HIS A 41 9.93 25.04 23.33
C HIS A 41 8.49 25.19 22.79
N GLY A 42 7.49 25.22 23.68
CA GLY A 42 6.09 25.45 23.33
C GLY A 42 5.20 24.20 23.33
N GLY A 43 5.74 23.02 23.66
CA GLY A 43 5.01 21.76 23.68
C GLY A 43 4.65 21.27 22.28
N ILE A 44 3.63 20.41 22.22
CA ILE A 44 3.13 19.82 20.98
C ILE A 44 1.91 20.63 20.53
N THR A 45 2.02 21.26 19.36
CA THR A 45 0.94 21.99 18.71
C THR A 45 0.48 21.20 17.48
N ILE A 46 -0.83 20.95 17.37
CA ILE A 46 -1.41 20.15 16.30
C ILE A 46 -2.30 21.04 15.45
N ASN A 47 -2.05 21.06 14.14
CA ASN A 47 -2.86 21.77 13.17
C ASN A 47 -3.34 20.77 12.11
N SER A 48 -4.66 20.69 11.89
CA SER A 48 -5.23 19.88 10.82
C SER A 48 -5.85 20.78 9.75
N THR A 49 -5.52 20.53 8.49
CA THR A 49 -6.13 21.25 7.35
C THR A 49 -7.47 20.61 6.94
N ILE A 50 -7.71 19.38 7.39
CA ILE A 50 -8.90 18.59 7.07
C ILE A 50 -9.59 18.09 8.35
N LYS A 51 -10.84 17.63 8.21
CA LYS A 51 -11.52 16.95 9.32
C LYS A 51 -10.97 15.53 9.44
N LEU A 52 -10.42 15.22 10.61
CA LEU A 52 -9.96 13.87 10.95
C LEU A 52 -11.18 13.03 11.35
N SER A 53 -11.38 11.90 10.67
CA SER A 53 -12.49 10.99 10.98
C SER A 53 -12.07 9.90 11.97
N HIS A 54 -10.78 9.55 11.97
CA HIS A 54 -10.22 8.46 12.76
C HIS A 54 -9.44 8.93 14.00
N LEU A 55 -9.11 10.22 14.09
CA LEU A 55 -8.23 10.76 15.13
C LEU A 55 -8.86 11.94 15.85
N ASN A 56 -8.66 11.98 17.17
CA ASN A 56 -8.92 13.16 17.99
C ASN A 56 -7.59 13.82 18.38
N GLU A 57 -7.60 15.13 18.59
CA GLU A 57 -6.44 15.92 18.96
C GLU A 57 -5.73 15.37 20.21
N GLY A 58 -6.50 14.90 21.20
CA GLY A 58 -5.96 14.26 22.39
C GLY A 58 -5.17 12.97 22.09
N VAL A 59 -5.66 12.15 21.15
CA VAL A 59 -4.97 10.91 20.73
C VAL A 59 -3.69 11.25 19.98
N VAL A 60 -3.77 12.20 19.04
CA VAL A 60 -2.60 12.68 18.29
C VAL A 60 -1.53 13.19 19.24
N LYS A 61 -1.92 13.96 20.27
CA LYS A 61 -1.01 14.50 21.28
C LYS A 61 -0.36 13.40 22.11
N SER A 62 -1.14 12.42 22.57
CA SER A 62 -0.64 11.27 23.33
C SER A 62 0.40 10.49 22.53
N ILE A 63 0.07 10.07 21.31
CA ILE A 63 1.00 9.33 20.42
C ILE A 63 2.25 10.17 20.17
N SER A 64 2.09 11.45 19.81
CA SER A 64 3.22 12.32 19.48
C SER A 64 4.15 12.54 20.67
N SER A 65 3.63 12.57 21.90
CA SER A 65 4.43 12.78 23.11
C SER A 65 5.43 11.66 23.42
N GLU A 66 5.20 10.45 22.87
CA GLU A 66 6.14 9.33 22.98
C GLU A 66 7.38 9.52 22.09
N TYR A 67 7.27 10.33 21.02
CA TYR A 67 8.34 10.51 20.04
C TYR A 67 8.99 11.90 20.08
N VAL A 68 8.26 12.93 20.51
CA VAL A 68 8.72 14.33 20.56
C VAL A 68 8.14 15.09 21.75
N THR A 69 8.97 15.94 22.39
CA THR A 69 8.52 16.80 23.50
C THR A 69 7.95 18.14 23.02
N ASN A 70 8.56 18.72 21.99
CA ASN A 70 8.18 20.00 21.41
C ASN A 70 8.14 19.89 19.88
N ALA A 71 6.98 20.09 19.28
CA ALA A 71 6.82 20.02 17.83
C ALA A 71 5.52 20.69 17.35
N ASP A 72 5.60 21.26 16.14
CA ASP A 72 4.44 21.65 15.35
C ASP A 72 4.13 20.53 14.37
N ILE A 73 2.94 19.95 14.48
CA ILE A 73 2.47 18.84 13.65
C ILE A 73 1.36 19.37 12.74
N ILE A 74 1.55 19.25 11.43
CA ILE A 74 0.58 19.66 10.43
C ILE A 74 0.08 18.42 9.70
N ILE A 75 -1.22 18.11 9.84
CA ILE A 75 -1.88 16.96 9.21
C ILE A 75 -2.72 17.45 8.03
N ARG A 76 -2.49 16.85 6.85
CA ARG A 76 -3.17 17.21 5.60
C ARG A 76 -4.00 16.08 4.99
N ASP A 77 -3.77 14.85 5.42
CA ASP A 77 -4.51 13.66 4.99
C ASP A 77 -5.29 13.04 6.17
N ASP A 78 -6.39 12.32 5.90
CA ASP A 78 -7.18 11.65 6.93
C ASP A 78 -6.50 10.33 7.27
N ILE A 79 -5.84 10.29 8.42
CA ILE A 79 -4.89 9.24 8.79
C ILE A 79 -5.34 8.50 10.05
N THR A 80 -4.89 7.26 10.18
CA THR A 80 -5.12 6.45 11.38
C THR A 80 -4.00 6.61 12.42
N GLU A 81 -4.21 6.09 13.63
CA GLU A 81 -3.21 6.06 14.70
C GLU A 81 -1.91 5.37 14.25
N ASP A 82 -2.02 4.21 13.60
CA ASP A 82 -0.88 3.46 13.03
C ASP A 82 -0.10 4.29 12.00
N GLN A 83 -0.81 5.03 11.14
CA GLN A 83 -0.18 5.88 10.14
C GLN A 83 0.53 7.08 10.76
N LEU A 84 0.01 7.63 11.86
CA LEU A 84 0.69 8.65 12.63
C LEU A 84 2.00 8.10 13.23
N ILE A 85 1.96 6.89 13.79
CA ILE A 85 3.16 6.21 14.31
C ILE A 85 4.19 6.01 13.18
N ASP A 86 3.75 5.59 12.00
CA ASP A 86 4.62 5.39 10.83
C ASP A 86 5.37 6.68 10.41
N VAL A 87 4.74 7.85 10.56
CA VAL A 87 5.36 9.17 10.29
C VAL A 87 6.55 9.43 11.24
N PHE A 88 6.46 8.99 12.50
CA PHE A 88 7.54 9.18 13.47
C PHE A 88 8.68 8.17 13.31
N ILE A 89 8.38 6.92 12.96
CA ILE A 89 9.40 5.87 12.85
C ILE A 89 10.23 6.02 11.55
N GLN A 90 9.66 6.59 10.48
CA GLN A 90 10.32 6.90 9.19
C GLN A 90 11.01 5.75 8.44
N ASN A 91 11.03 4.52 8.97
CA ASN A 91 11.62 3.34 8.32
C ASN A 91 10.61 2.49 7.54
N ARG A 92 9.40 3.01 7.29
CA ARG A 92 8.32 2.31 6.59
C ARG A 92 8.45 2.44 5.09
N ILE A 93 8.21 1.34 4.40
CA ILE A 93 8.28 1.28 2.94
C ILE A 93 6.88 1.07 2.38
N TYR A 94 6.40 2.04 1.60
CA TYR A 94 5.10 2.00 0.94
C TYR A 94 5.27 1.44 -0.48
N VAL A 95 4.68 0.29 -0.75
CA VAL A 95 4.87 -0.42 -2.02
C VAL A 95 3.54 -0.91 -2.60
N PRO A 96 3.36 -0.79 -3.93
CA PRO A 96 2.22 -1.40 -4.61
C PRO A 96 2.36 -2.92 -4.55
N ALA A 97 1.22 -3.61 -4.45
CA ALA A 97 1.14 -5.04 -4.36
C ALA A 97 -0.09 -5.61 -5.05
N VAL A 98 0.12 -6.66 -5.85
CA VAL A 98 -0.94 -7.31 -6.65
C VAL A 98 -1.06 -8.76 -6.23
N VAL A 99 -2.29 -9.27 -6.20
CA VAL A 99 -2.58 -10.68 -5.89
C VAL A 99 -2.81 -11.46 -7.18
N ILE A 100 -2.21 -12.64 -7.25
CA ILE A 100 -2.38 -13.59 -8.34
C ILE A 100 -2.96 -14.88 -7.79
N ILE A 101 -4.08 -15.31 -8.36
CA ILE A 101 -4.61 -16.65 -8.16
C ILE A 101 -4.06 -17.55 -9.27
N ASN A 102 -3.15 -18.45 -8.91
CA ASN A 102 -2.62 -19.47 -9.81
C ASN A 102 -3.49 -20.74 -9.79
N LYS A 103 -3.39 -21.58 -10.83
CA LYS A 103 -4.15 -22.82 -11.03
C LYS A 103 -5.67 -22.60 -11.19
N LYS A 104 -6.08 -21.55 -11.90
CA LYS A 104 -7.52 -21.25 -12.10
C LYS A 104 -8.30 -22.38 -12.77
N ASP A 105 -7.61 -23.26 -13.49
CA ASP A 105 -8.14 -24.49 -14.11
C ASP A 105 -8.72 -25.49 -13.11
N LEU A 106 -8.27 -25.46 -11.85
CA LEU A 106 -8.77 -26.33 -10.78
C LEU A 106 -10.06 -25.83 -10.11
N LEU A 107 -10.56 -24.65 -10.49
CA LEU A 107 -11.76 -24.04 -9.91
C LEU A 107 -12.87 -23.95 -10.96
N THR A 108 -14.11 -24.08 -10.49
CA THR A 108 -15.25 -23.69 -11.31
C THR A 108 -15.31 -22.17 -11.46
N LYS A 109 -15.96 -21.68 -12.53
CA LYS A 109 -16.13 -20.23 -12.78
C LYS A 109 -16.79 -19.52 -11.60
N GLU A 110 -17.73 -20.16 -10.92
CA GLU A 110 -18.42 -19.57 -9.77
C GLU A 110 -17.50 -19.41 -8.55
N GLU A 111 -16.71 -20.43 -8.24
CA GLU A 111 -15.76 -20.41 -7.12
C GLU A 111 -14.66 -19.38 -7.37
N LEU A 112 -14.15 -19.30 -8.60
CA LEU A 112 -13.17 -18.31 -9.01
C LEU A 112 -13.73 -16.89 -8.82
N ASN A 113 -14.95 -16.63 -9.29
CA ASN A 113 -15.61 -15.33 -9.15
C ASN A 113 -15.85 -14.97 -7.67
N LYS A 114 -16.24 -15.92 -6.82
CA LYS A 114 -16.38 -15.71 -5.38
C LYS A 114 -15.04 -15.33 -4.73
N LYS A 115 -13.95 -16.02 -5.12
CA LYS A 115 -12.61 -15.76 -4.58
C LYS A 115 -12.09 -14.39 -4.99
N ILE A 116 -12.24 -14.03 -6.28
CA ILE A 116 -11.89 -12.70 -6.78
C ILE A 116 -12.68 -11.62 -6.02
N LYS A 117 -14.01 -11.76 -5.92
CA LYS A 117 -14.85 -10.79 -5.19
C LYS A 117 -14.42 -10.58 -3.74
N ASN A 118 -14.11 -11.66 -3.02
CA ASN A 118 -13.68 -11.57 -1.62
C ASN A 118 -12.37 -10.77 -1.48
N ILE A 119 -11.42 -10.98 -2.40
CA ILE A 119 -10.13 -10.27 -2.35
C ILE A 119 -10.32 -8.81 -2.81
N THR A 120 -11.08 -8.56 -3.88
CA THR A 120 -11.36 -7.20 -4.38
C THR A 120 -12.11 -6.34 -3.37
N GLN A 121 -12.99 -6.93 -2.54
CA GLN A 121 -13.66 -6.23 -1.43
C GLN A 121 -12.68 -5.65 -0.39
N LYS A 122 -11.45 -6.15 -0.35
CA LYS A 122 -10.39 -5.64 0.53
C LYS A 122 -9.52 -4.57 -0.16
N ASN A 123 -9.97 -4.00 -1.29
CA ASN A 123 -9.22 -3.07 -2.13
C ASN A 123 -7.89 -3.64 -2.67
N TRP A 124 -7.91 -4.91 -3.08
CA TRP A 124 -6.77 -5.55 -3.74
C TRP A 124 -7.07 -5.80 -5.22
N ASP A 125 -6.07 -5.52 -6.05
CA ASP A 125 -6.07 -5.95 -7.45
C ASP A 125 -5.74 -7.43 -7.54
N VAL A 126 -6.55 -8.15 -8.33
CA VAL A 126 -6.50 -9.61 -8.42
C VAL A 126 -6.49 -10.04 -9.87
N ILE A 127 -5.55 -10.93 -10.21
CA ILE A 127 -5.46 -11.57 -11.52
C ILE A 127 -5.55 -13.07 -11.34
N SER A 128 -6.29 -13.76 -12.22
CA SER A 128 -6.34 -15.21 -12.24
C SER A 128 -5.58 -15.78 -13.43
N ILE A 129 -4.65 -16.69 -13.16
CA ILE A 129 -3.81 -17.32 -14.18
C ILE A 129 -3.87 -18.84 -14.06
N SER A 130 -3.56 -19.52 -15.17
CA SER A 130 -3.09 -20.89 -15.14
C SER A 130 -1.70 -20.90 -15.75
N ALA A 131 -0.69 -21.09 -14.90
CA ALA A 131 0.70 -21.10 -15.35
C ALA A 131 1.02 -22.30 -16.25
N SER A 132 0.34 -23.44 -16.06
CA SER A 132 0.49 -24.65 -16.89
C SER A 132 -0.10 -24.46 -18.29
N GLU A 133 -1.31 -23.91 -18.37
CA GLU A 133 -2.01 -23.68 -19.64
C GLU A 133 -1.57 -22.38 -20.34
N GLY A 134 -0.70 -21.58 -19.70
CA GLY A 134 -0.27 -20.28 -20.20
C GLY A 134 -1.36 -19.20 -20.21
N THR A 135 -2.56 -19.48 -19.66
CA THR A 135 -3.70 -18.57 -19.75
C THR A 135 -3.61 -17.46 -18.70
N GLY A 136 -3.82 -16.21 -19.14
CA GLY A 136 -3.77 -15.02 -18.28
C GLY A 136 -2.37 -14.43 -18.04
N LEU A 137 -1.32 -15.04 -18.62
CA LEU A 137 0.06 -14.56 -18.46
C LEU A 137 0.31 -13.20 -19.14
N ASP A 138 -0.33 -12.93 -20.28
CA ASP A 138 -0.15 -11.65 -20.98
C ASP A 138 -0.82 -10.50 -20.26
N GLU A 139 -1.97 -10.74 -19.64
CA GLU A 139 -2.64 -9.78 -18.76
C GLU A 139 -1.77 -9.51 -17.53
N LEU A 140 -1.21 -10.55 -16.92
CA LEU A 140 -0.29 -10.41 -15.79
C LEU A 140 0.92 -9.54 -16.14
N LYS A 141 1.56 -9.77 -17.30
CA LYS A 141 2.69 -8.93 -17.74
C LYS A 141 2.30 -7.46 -17.86
N LYS A 142 1.12 -7.18 -18.43
CA LYS A 142 0.61 -5.81 -18.58
C LYS A 142 0.42 -5.14 -17.21
N VAL A 143 -0.19 -5.84 -16.25
CA VAL A 143 -0.41 -5.29 -14.91
C VAL A 143 0.91 -5.08 -14.15
N ILE A 144 1.86 -6.02 -14.23
CA ILE A 144 3.18 -5.81 -13.63
C ILE A 144 3.83 -4.55 -14.22
N PHE A 145 3.77 -4.39 -15.54
CA PHE A 145 4.37 -3.24 -16.20
C PHE A 145 3.71 -1.91 -15.81
N SER A 146 2.37 -1.88 -15.68
CA SER A 146 1.64 -0.68 -15.24
C SER A 146 1.94 -0.32 -13.78
N GLU A 147 2.00 -1.31 -12.89
CA GLU A 147 2.25 -1.09 -11.46
C GLU A 147 3.69 -0.64 -11.15
N LEU A 148 4.66 -1.04 -11.97
CA LEU A 148 6.05 -0.60 -11.81
C LEU A 148 6.25 0.90 -12.11
N LYS A 149 5.28 1.55 -12.78
CA LYS A 149 5.32 2.99 -13.12
C LYS A 149 6.65 3.42 -13.77
N LEU A 150 7.20 2.55 -14.62
CA LEU A 150 8.49 2.79 -15.27
C LEU A 150 8.38 3.95 -16.27
N THR A 151 9.33 4.87 -16.20
CA THR A 151 9.49 5.92 -17.22
C THR A 151 10.58 5.49 -18.19
N ARG A 152 10.26 5.43 -19.48
CA ARG A 152 11.22 5.10 -20.54
C ARG A 152 11.77 6.41 -21.12
N THR A 153 13.05 6.65 -20.93
CA THR A 153 13.75 7.81 -21.51
C THR A 153 14.70 7.31 -22.60
N TYR A 154 14.52 7.82 -23.82
CA TYR A 154 15.37 7.52 -24.95
C TYR A 154 16.29 8.71 -25.22
N MET A 155 17.59 8.45 -25.35
CA MET A 155 18.53 9.49 -25.77
C MET A 155 18.37 9.73 -27.26
N LYS A 156 18.36 11.00 -27.65
CA LYS A 156 18.23 11.43 -29.04
C LYS A 156 19.57 12.00 -29.53
N PRO A 157 20.11 11.54 -30.68
CA PRO A 157 21.25 12.19 -31.31
C PRO A 157 20.89 13.59 -31.80
N VAL A 158 21.83 14.52 -31.70
CA VAL A 158 21.62 15.90 -32.18
C VAL A 158 21.44 15.88 -33.71
N GLY A 159 20.27 16.32 -34.20
CA GLY A 159 20.02 16.57 -35.63
C GLY A 159 18.88 15.80 -36.29
N GLU A 160 18.32 14.75 -35.68
CA GLU A 160 17.20 13.99 -36.27
C GLU A 160 15.81 14.54 -35.88
N LYS A 161 14.78 14.20 -36.66
CA LYS A 161 13.38 14.56 -36.34
C LYS A 161 12.85 13.74 -35.14
N PRO A 162 11.91 14.30 -34.35
CA PRO A 162 11.44 13.71 -33.10
C PRO A 162 10.80 12.34 -33.25
#